data_AF-A0A7X5R5I6-F1
#
_entry.id   AF-A0A7X5R5I6-F1
#
_cell.length_a   1.000
_cell.length_b   1.000
_cell.length_c   1.000
_cell.angle_alpha   90.00
_cell.angle_beta   90.00
_cell.angle_gamma   90.00
#
_symmetry.space_group_name_H-M   'P 1'
#
loop_
_entity.id
_entity.type
_entity.pdbx_description
1 polymer ?
#
loop_
_entity_poly.entity_id
_entity_poly.type
_entity_poly.pdbx_seq_one_letter_code
_entity_poly.pdbx_strand_id
1 'polypeptide(L)' 'MYKIVDRRITFEEERVTVYDLQHNDGTIFENVSANRTEAERLAEYLSEKDVSPINLADVLADGIDNEIGFDIYCN' A
#
# COMPACT_ATOMS: atom_id res chain seq x y z
N MET A 1 -2.23 1.25 13.15
CA MET A 1 -1.01 1.88 12.58
C MET A 1 -0.45 0.98 11.50
N TYR A 2 -0.13 1.58 10.35
CA TYR A 2 0.43 0.89 9.18
C TYR A 2 1.94 1.03 9.10
N LYS A 3 2.59 0.06 8.48
CA LYS A 3 4.02 0.05 8.17
C LYS A 3 4.27 -0.60 6.81
N ILE A 4 5.42 -0.30 6.21
CA ILE A 4 5.84 -0.90 4.94
C ILE A 4 6.58 -2.21 5.15
N VAL A 5 6.32 -3.15 4.24
CA VAL A 5 7.01 -4.43 4.14
C VAL A 5 7.56 -4.54 2.71
N ASP A 6 8.87 -4.72 2.60
CA ASP A 6 9.54 -4.91 1.32
C ASP A 6 9.31 -6.35 0.83
N ARG A 7 8.68 -6.52 -0.34
CA ARG A 7 8.48 -7.82 -0.96
C ARG A 7 9.20 -7.89 -2.29
N ARG A 8 10.07 -8.89 -2.44
CA ARG A 8 10.77 -9.15 -3.71
C ARG A 8 10.00 -10.20 -4.49
N ILE A 9 9.51 -9.80 -5.66
CA ILE A 9 8.84 -10.70 -6.60
C ILE A 9 9.73 -10.91 -7.82
N THR A 10 9.57 -12.06 -8.47
CA THR A 10 10.21 -12.31 -9.77
C THR A 10 9.13 -12.24 -10.84
N PHE A 11 9.29 -11.35 -11.80
CA PHE A 11 8.37 -11.14 -12.91
C PHE A 11 9.20 -11.18 -14.20
N GLU A 12 8.82 -12.04 -15.16
CA GLU A 12 9.51 -12.17 -16.45
C GLU A 12 11.06 -12.26 -16.34
N GLU A 13 11.54 -13.10 -15.42
CA GLU A 13 12.98 -13.31 -15.13
C GLU A 13 13.70 -12.11 -14.47
N GLU A 14 13.01 -11.00 -14.25
CA GLU A 14 13.51 -9.83 -13.53
C GLU A 14 13.08 -9.85 -12.05
N ARG A 15 13.97 -9.40 -11.15
CA ARG A 15 13.66 -9.23 -9.73
C ARG A 15 13.17 -7.81 -9.49
N VAL A 16 11.89 -7.68 -9.16
CA VAL A 16 11.27 -6.40 -8.84
C VAL A 16 10.98 -6.35 -7.34
N THR A 17 11.17 -5.18 -6.74
CA THR A 17 10.75 -4.93 -5.36
C THR A 17 9.42 -4.20 -5.40
N VAL A 18 8.42 -4.77 -4.75
CA VAL A 18 7.12 -4.16 -4.51
C VAL A 18 6.96 -3.93 -3.01
N TYR A 19 6.16 -2.94 -2.65
CA TYR A 19 5.95 -2.58 -1.26
C TYR A 19 4.54 -2.98 -0.85
N ASP A 20 4.46 -3.72 0.25
CA ASP A 20 3.21 -4.12 0.89
C ASP A 20 2.99 -3.23 2.11
N LEU A 21 1.72 -3.08 2.50
CA LEU A 21 1.31 -2.34 3.67
C LEU A 21 0.81 -3.31 4.74
N GLN A 22 1.38 -3.28 5.93
CA GLN A 22 0.95 -4.11 7.06
C GLN A 22 0.35 -3.25 8.17
N HIS A 23 -0.85 -3.62 8.62
CA HIS A 23 -1.48 -3.05 9.80
C HIS A 23 -1.06 -3.79 11.09
N ASN A 24 -1.22 -3.13 12.24
CA ASN A 24 -0.79 -3.68 13.54
C ASN A 24 -1.62 -4.89 14.01
N ASP A 25 -2.82 -5.09 13.46
CA ASP A 25 -3.65 -6.29 13.70
C ASP A 25 -3.20 -7.51 12.89
N GLY A 26 -2.16 -7.35 12.06
CA GLY A 26 -1.61 -8.39 11.22
C GLY A 26 -2.15 -8.42 9.79
N THR A 27 -3.13 -7.58 9.44
CA THR A 27 -3.65 -7.47 8.07
C THR A 27 -2.55 -6.95 7.13
N ILE A 28 -2.44 -7.57 5.95
CA ILE A 28 -1.45 -7.20 4.92
C ILE A 28 -2.20 -6.85 3.63
N PHE A 29 -1.81 -5.73 3.02
CA PHE A 29 -2.23 -5.31 1.70
C PHE A 29 -1.03 -5.36 0.78
N GLU A 30 -1.14 -6.22 -0.22
CA GLU A 30 -0.04 -6.54 -1.09
C GLU A 30 0.04 -5.54 -2.26
N ASN A 31 1.27 -5.27 -2.72
CA ASN A 31 1.54 -4.51 -3.94
C ASN A 31 0.94 -3.09 -3.96
N VAL A 32 0.94 -2.38 -2.82
CA VAL A 32 0.32 -1.05 -2.74
C VAL A 32 1.05 0.01 -3.57
N SER A 33 2.35 -0.16 -3.82
CA SER A 33 3.11 0.66 -4.77
C SER A 33 4.43 -0.04 -5.14
N ALA A 34 4.97 0.28 -6.33
CA ALA A 34 6.33 -0.07 -6.74
C ALA A 34 7.39 0.94 -6.25
N ASN A 35 6.96 2.07 -5.67
CA ASN A 35 7.80 3.13 -5.14
C ASN A 35 7.72 3.16 -3.61
N ARG A 36 8.89 3.04 -2.96
CA ARG A 36 8.99 3.03 -1.50
C ARG A 36 8.43 4.30 -0.86
N THR A 37 8.78 5.46 -1.41
CA THR A 37 8.43 6.76 -0.83
C THR A 37 6.93 6.98 -0.89
N GLU A 38 6.27 6.54 -1.97
CA GLU A 38 4.81 6.59 -2.08
C GLU A 38 4.15 5.65 -1.08
N ALA A 39 4.68 4.43 -0.94
CA ALA A 39 4.17 3.47 0.03
C ALA A 39 4.31 4.00 1.47
N GLU A 40 5.46 4.58 1.83
CA GLU A 40 5.70 5.19 3.14
C GLU A 40 4.73 6.35 3.41
N ARG A 41 4.51 7.24 2.43
CA ARG A 41 3.53 8.33 2.53
C ARG A 41 2.11 7.82 2.71
N LEU A 42 1.73 6.75 2.01
CA LEU A 42 0.43 6.10 2.17
C LEU A 42 0.29 5.50 3.57
N ALA A 43 1.32 4.83 4.08
CA ALA A 43 1.33 4.27 5.44
C ALA A 43 1.17 5.34 6.53
N GLU A 44 1.85 6.47 6.38
CA GLU A 44 1.70 7.63 7.26
C GLU A 44 0.28 8.18 7.21
N TYR A 45 -0.22 8.47 6.01
CA TYR A 45 -1.57 9.01 5.81
C TYR A 45 -2.65 8.13 6.46
N LEU A 46 -2.62 6.83 6.18
CA LEU A 46 -3.61 5.88 6.72
C LEU A 46 -3.51 5.75 8.25
N SER A 47 -2.29 5.88 8.80
CA SER A 47 -2.08 5.88 10.24
C SER A 47 -2.58 7.16 10.91
N GLU A 48 -2.35 8.32 10.29
CA GLU A 48 -2.85 9.62 10.77
C GLU A 48 -4.38 9.71 10.75
N LYS A 49 -5.00 9.07 9.75
CA LYS A 49 -6.46 9.03 9.59
C LYS A 49 -7.14 7.94 10.40
N ASP A 50 -6.38 7.13 11.14
CA ASP A 50 -6.87 5.95 11.89
C ASP A 50 -7.76 5.04 11.02
N VAL A 51 -7.35 4.83 9.77
CA VAL A 51 -8.11 4.03 8.81
C VAL A 51 -8.06 2.57 9.21
N SER A 52 -9.21 1.97 9.53
CA SER A 52 -9.30 0.54 9.77
C SER A 52 -8.95 -0.25 8.50
N PRO A 53 -8.23 -1.38 8.59
CA PRO A 53 -7.95 -2.25 7.44
C PRO A 53 -9.21 -2.72 6.70
N ILE A 54 -10.32 -2.89 7.42
CA ILE A 54 -11.60 -3.30 6.82
C ILE A 54 -12.08 -2.26 5.80
N ASN A 55 -11.84 -0.98 6.07
CA ASN A 55 -12.24 0.12 5.21
C ASN A 55 -11.14 0.48 4.21
N LEU A 56 -9.96 -0.15 4.30
CA LEU A 56 -8.83 0.26 3.48
C LEU A 56 -9.05 -0.06 2.01
N ALA A 57 -9.67 -1.20 1.68
CA ALA A 57 -10.00 -1.54 0.30
C ALA A 57 -10.90 -0.47 -0.35
N ASP A 58 -11.88 0.05 0.40
CA ASP A 58 -12.77 1.12 -0.05
C ASP A 58 -12.01 2.45 -0.20
N VAL A 59 -11.13 2.79 0.75
CA VAL A 59 -10.29 4.00 0.69
C VAL A 59 -9.29 3.95 -0.46
N LEU A 60 -8.71 2.79 -0.76
CA LEU A 60 -7.81 2.62 -1.90
C LEU A 60 -8.59 2.69 -3.22
N ALA A 61 -9.78 2.08 -3.29
CA ALA A 61 -10.65 2.18 -4.46
C ALA A 61 -11.08 3.63 -4.74
N ASP A 62 -11.45 4.39 -3.71
CA ASP A 62 -11.82 5.81 -3.83
C ASP A 62 -10.59 6.71 -4.10
N GLY A 63 -9.43 6.38 -3.53
CA GLY A 63 -8.19 7.14 -3.65
C GLY A 63 -7.47 6.98 -5.00
N ILE A 64 -7.71 5.87 -5.69
CA ILE A 64 -7.21 5.62 -7.06
C ILE A 64 -7.84 6.58 -8.06
N ASP A 65 -9.04 7.12 -7.78
CA ASP A 65 -9.79 7.82 -8.82
C ASP A 65 -9.59 9.33 -8.88
N ASN A 66 -9.20 10.09 -7.82
CA ASN A 66 -9.10 11.56 -8.04
C ASN A 66 -8.24 12.53 -7.17
N GLU A 67 -7.66 12.24 -5.99
CA GLU A 67 -7.09 13.37 -5.20
C GLU A 67 -5.77 13.15 -4.46
N ILE A 68 -5.21 11.93 -4.42
CA ILE A 68 -4.10 11.64 -3.48
C ILE A 68 -2.74 11.40 -4.19
N GLY A 69 -2.74 11.23 -5.52
CA GLY A 69 -1.51 11.12 -6.32
C GLY A 69 -0.67 9.88 -6.01
N PHE A 70 -1.32 8.77 -5.63
CA PHE A 70 -0.68 7.48 -5.41
C PHE A 70 -1.04 6.54 -6.57
N ASP A 71 -0.03 5.99 -7.26
CA ASP A 71 -0.24 4.90 -8.21
C ASP A 71 -0.37 3.59 -7.41
N ILE A 72 -1.59 3.28 -7.00
CA ILE A 72 -1.91 2.08 -6.22
C ILE A 72 -2.31 0.96 -7.18
N TYR A 73 -1.56 -0.14 -7.16
CA TYR A 73 -1.84 -1.31 -7.99
C TYR A 73 -2.69 -2.31 -7.20
N CYS A 74 -4.02 -2.22 -7.34
CA CYS A 74 -4.91 -3.29 -6.87
C CYS A 74 -4.82 -4.50 -7.80
N ASN A 75 -4.62 -5.69 -7.22
CA ASN A 75 -4.63 -6.98 -7.92
C ASN A 75 -5.93 -7.72 -7.60
#